data_AF-Q801H3-F1
#
_entry.id   AF-Q801H3-F1
#
_cell.length_a   1.000
_cell.length_b   1.000
_cell.length_c   1.000
_cell.angle_alpha   90.00
_cell.angle_beta   90.00
_cell.angle_gamma   90.00
#
_symmetry.space_group_name_H-M   'P 1'
#
loop_
_entity.id
_entity.type
_entity.pdbx_description
1 polymer ?
#
loop_
_entity_poly.entity_id
_entity_poly.type
_entity_poly.pdbx_seq_one_letter_code
_entity_poly.pdbx_strand_id
1 'polypeptide(L)'
;MGIDIRHNKDRKVRRTEPRSEDIYLRLLVKLYRFLARRTSSPFNKVVLKRLFMSRTNRPPISIARLVRKMKMGGREGKVAVVIGTITDDPRIFTIPKIKVCALRVTAKARDRILRAGGEVLTLDQLALLSPRGQNTVLLSGPRKGREAYRHFGPAPGVPHSHTKPYVRSKGRKFERARGRRASRGYKN
;
A
#
# COMPACT_ATOMS: atom_id res chain seq x y z
N MET A 1 25.44 -42.06 -7.14
CA MET A 1 24.46 -41.59 -8.14
C MET A 1 24.19 -40.12 -7.89
N GLY A 2 24.50 -39.22 -8.83
CA GLY A 2 24.10 -37.82 -8.74
C GLY A 2 22.66 -37.65 -9.20
N ILE A 3 21.86 -36.86 -8.49
CA ILE A 3 20.49 -36.54 -8.89
C ILE A 3 20.52 -35.23 -9.67
N ASP A 4 20.17 -35.28 -10.96
CA ASP A 4 20.06 -34.09 -11.82
C ASP A 4 18.74 -33.35 -11.53
N ILE A 5 18.79 -32.41 -10.57
CA ILE A 5 17.69 -31.48 -10.29
C ILE A 5 18.11 -30.04 -10.57
N ARG A 6 17.14 -29.24 -11.00
CA ARG A 6 17.32 -27.80 -11.26
C ARG A 6 17.24 -27.00 -9.96
N HIS A 7 18.39 -26.59 -9.44
CA HIS A 7 18.51 -25.83 -8.18
C HIS A 7 18.35 -24.29 -8.33
N ASN A 8 18.10 -23.78 -9.54
CA ASN A 8 18.18 -22.34 -9.82
C ASN A 8 17.09 -21.48 -9.13
N LYS A 9 16.03 -22.10 -8.59
CA LYS A 9 14.90 -21.42 -7.95
C LYS A 9 14.59 -21.88 -6.52
N ASP A 10 15.47 -22.69 -5.94
CA ASP A 10 15.26 -23.23 -4.58
C ASP A 10 15.22 -22.12 -3.54
N ARG A 11 16.08 -21.10 -3.72
CA ARG A 11 16.10 -19.93 -2.86
C ARG A 11 14.89 -19.02 -3.13
N LYS A 12 13.90 -19.10 -2.25
CA LYS A 12 12.70 -18.23 -2.29
C LYS A 12 13.03 -16.80 -1.88
N VAL A 13 12.92 -15.86 -2.82
CA VAL A 13 13.14 -14.43 -2.57
C VAL A 13 11.92 -13.82 -1.86
N ARG A 14 11.99 -13.71 -0.53
CA ARG A 14 10.97 -13.07 0.31
C ARG A 14 11.59 -12.48 1.56
N ARG A 15 10.95 -11.47 2.14
CA ARG A 15 11.34 -10.94 3.44
C ARG A 15 10.82 -11.81 4.57
N THR A 16 11.70 -12.19 5.48
CA THR A 16 11.40 -12.92 6.73
C THR A 16 11.32 -11.99 7.94
N GLU A 17 11.86 -10.78 7.81
CA GLU A 17 11.91 -9.75 8.84
C GLU A 17 11.87 -8.33 8.20
N PRO A 18 11.55 -7.27 8.97
CA PRO A 18 11.66 -5.92 8.46
C PRO A 18 13.15 -5.53 8.35
N ARG A 19 13.54 -4.93 7.23
CA ARG A 19 14.90 -4.34 7.07
C ARG A 19 15.13 -3.13 8.00
N SER A 20 14.07 -2.57 8.58
CA SER A 20 14.14 -1.39 9.45
C SER A 20 14.69 -1.75 10.83
N GLU A 21 15.48 -0.86 11.41
CA GLU A 21 16.02 -1.00 12.78
C GLU A 21 15.11 -0.40 13.86
N ASP A 22 14.06 0.33 13.45
CA ASP A 22 13.02 0.86 14.34
C ASP A 22 12.48 -0.19 15.32
N ILE A 23 12.72 0.07 16.60
CA ILE A 23 12.40 -0.80 17.73
C ILE A 23 10.89 -1.02 17.83
N TYR A 24 10.07 0.03 17.65
CA TYR A 24 8.62 -0.08 17.77
C TYR A 24 8.04 -0.99 16.69
N LEU A 25 8.55 -0.90 15.46
CA LEU A 25 8.16 -1.82 14.38
C LEU A 25 8.58 -3.26 14.70
N ARG A 26 9.78 -3.47 15.28
CA ARG A 26 10.26 -4.79 15.67
C ARG A 26 9.42 -5.40 16.80
N LEU A 27 8.97 -4.61 17.77
CA LEU A 27 8.06 -5.05 18.83
C LEU A 27 6.71 -5.52 18.26
N LEU A 28 6.12 -4.73 17.36
CA LEU A 28 4.88 -5.13 16.66
C LEU A 28 5.07 -6.40 15.83
N VAL A 29 6.24 -6.56 15.19
CA VAL A 29 6.59 -7.80 14.49
C VAL A 29 6.67 -8.99 15.43
N LYS A 30 7.28 -8.85 16.62
CA LYS A 30 7.33 -9.93 17.63
C LYS A 30 5.92 -10.33 18.05
N LEU A 31 5.06 -9.36 18.34
CA LEU A 31 3.65 -9.58 18.69
C LEU A 31 2.90 -10.34 17.58
N TYR A 32 2.92 -9.84 16.34
CA TYR A 32 2.20 -10.50 15.23
C TYR A 32 2.86 -11.81 14.79
N ARG A 33 4.15 -12.03 15.05
CA ARG A 33 4.81 -13.33 14.84
C ARG A 33 4.30 -14.36 15.85
N PHE A 34 4.10 -13.97 17.10
CA PHE A 34 3.45 -14.82 18.09
C PHE A 34 2.00 -15.13 17.71
N LEU A 35 1.20 -14.10 17.40
CA LEU A 35 -0.20 -14.28 17.00
C LEU A 35 -0.35 -15.11 15.74
N ALA A 36 0.44 -14.86 14.69
CA ALA A 36 0.34 -15.62 13.43
C ALA A 36 0.73 -17.09 13.58
N ARG A 37 1.54 -17.44 14.60
CA ARG A 37 1.92 -18.82 14.91
C ARG A 37 0.90 -19.52 15.81
N ARG A 38 0.39 -18.82 16.84
CA ARG A 38 -0.50 -19.39 17.86
C ARG A 38 -1.99 -19.29 17.51
N THR A 39 -2.35 -18.45 16.55
CA THR A 39 -3.72 -18.36 16.02
C THR A 39 -3.80 -18.93 14.62
N SER A 40 -4.91 -19.58 14.29
CA SER A 40 -5.20 -20.08 12.94
C SER A 40 -5.68 -19.00 11.96
N SER A 41 -5.70 -17.73 12.37
CA SER A 41 -6.27 -16.65 11.56
C SER A 41 -5.36 -16.25 10.39
N PRO A 42 -5.86 -16.26 9.13
CA PRO A 42 -5.10 -15.78 7.97
C PRO A 42 -4.82 -14.27 8.04
N PHE A 43 -5.63 -13.50 8.78
CA PHE A 43 -5.43 -12.06 8.97
C PHE A 43 -4.04 -11.77 9.55
N ASN A 44 -3.67 -12.42 10.65
CA ASN A 44 -2.40 -12.19 11.33
C ASN A 44 -1.19 -12.53 10.46
N LYS A 45 -1.28 -13.58 9.64
CA LYS A 45 -0.24 -13.93 8.64
C LYS A 45 -0.06 -12.82 7.60
N VAL A 46 -1.16 -12.22 7.13
CA VAL A 46 -1.10 -11.10 6.18
C VAL A 46 -0.58 -9.83 6.84
N VAL A 47 -0.98 -9.54 8.09
CA VAL A 47 -0.49 -8.38 8.85
C VAL A 47 1.03 -8.47 9.04
N LEU A 48 1.52 -9.61 9.53
CA LEU A 48 2.95 -9.88 9.71
C LEU A 48 3.73 -9.68 8.40
N LYS A 49 3.26 -10.28 7.30
CA LYS A 49 3.89 -10.14 5.98
C LYS A 49 3.94 -8.67 5.52
N ARG A 50 2.91 -7.88 5.84
CA ARG A 50 2.85 -6.45 5.49
C ARG A 50 3.77 -5.61 6.38
N LEU A 51 3.98 -5.95 7.65
CA LEU A 51 4.96 -5.28 8.51
C LEU A 51 6.40 -5.38 7.94
N PHE A 52 6.73 -6.49 7.26
CA PHE A 52 8.04 -6.67 6.60
C PHE A 52 8.23 -5.84 5.32
N MET A 53 7.13 -5.36 4.72
CA MET A 53 7.19 -4.67 3.43
C MET A 53 7.96 -3.35 3.52
N SER A 54 8.64 -2.99 2.43
CA SER A 54 9.27 -1.67 2.29
C SER A 54 8.22 -0.55 2.25
N ARG A 55 8.64 0.69 2.51
CA ARG A 55 7.79 1.88 2.40
C ARG A 55 7.14 2.01 1.02
N THR A 56 7.88 1.71 -0.05
CA THR A 56 7.35 1.71 -1.43
C THR A 56 6.20 0.71 -1.64
N ASN A 57 6.21 -0.41 -0.93
CA ASN A 57 5.18 -1.45 -1.00
C ASN A 57 4.05 -1.28 0.04
N ARG A 58 4.20 -0.31 0.96
CA ARG A 58 3.19 0.18 1.91
C ARG A 58 2.82 1.63 1.58
N PRO A 59 2.19 1.88 0.42
CA PRO A 59 1.79 3.24 0.03
C PRO A 59 0.79 3.83 1.04
N PRO A 60 0.81 5.15 1.25
CA PRO A 60 -0.19 5.82 2.07
C PRO A 60 -1.60 5.64 1.48
N ILE A 61 -2.61 5.69 2.34
CA ILE A 61 -4.01 5.70 1.94
C ILE A 61 -4.65 7.03 2.36
N SER A 62 -5.41 7.64 1.45
CA SER A 62 -6.15 8.86 1.77
C SER A 62 -7.47 8.54 2.50
N ILE A 63 -7.93 9.45 3.36
CA ILE A 63 -9.23 9.31 4.04
C ILE A 63 -10.36 9.12 3.02
N ALA A 64 -10.39 9.88 1.92
CA ALA A 64 -11.43 9.74 0.91
C ALA A 64 -11.46 8.33 0.27
N ARG A 65 -10.30 7.68 0.10
CA ARG A 65 -10.25 6.28 -0.37
C ARG A 65 -10.72 5.32 0.70
N LEU A 66 -10.37 5.56 1.95
CA LEU A 66 -10.79 4.74 3.09
C LEU A 66 -12.32 4.78 3.25
N VAL A 67 -12.92 5.98 3.25
CA VAL A 67 -14.37 6.18 3.34
C VAL A 67 -15.09 5.44 2.20
N ARG A 68 -14.65 5.60 0.95
CA ARG A 68 -15.24 4.87 -0.19
C ARG A 68 -15.17 3.35 -0.04
N LYS A 69 -14.09 2.82 0.55
CA LYS A 69 -13.96 1.37 0.78
C LYS A 69 -14.76 0.87 1.96
N MET A 70 -15.06 1.73 2.93
CA MET A 70 -15.92 1.39 4.06
C MET A 70 -17.40 1.55 3.78
N LYS A 71 -17.79 2.42 2.85
CA LYS A 71 -19.17 2.51 2.34
C LYS A 71 -19.60 1.32 1.47
N MET A 72 -18.71 0.38 1.15
CA MET A 72 -19.09 -0.82 0.41
C MET A 72 -19.91 -1.74 1.35
N GLY A 73 -20.97 -2.36 0.82
CA GLY A 73 -21.91 -3.17 1.61
C GLY A 73 -21.23 -4.24 2.49
N GLY A 74 -21.80 -4.48 3.67
CA GLY A 74 -21.32 -5.49 4.63
C GLY A 74 -20.05 -5.10 5.40
N ARG A 75 -19.70 -3.80 5.44
CA ARG A 75 -18.52 -3.28 6.16
C ARG A 75 -18.84 -2.24 7.23
N GLU A 76 -20.11 -2.06 7.52
CA GLU A 76 -20.59 -1.17 8.56
C GLU A 76 -20.08 -1.62 9.93
N GLY A 77 -19.70 -0.67 10.77
CA GLY A 77 -19.14 -0.95 12.11
C GLY A 77 -17.77 -1.63 12.16
N LYS A 78 -17.20 -2.06 11.03
CA LYS A 78 -15.90 -2.75 10.98
C LYS A 78 -14.72 -1.79 11.11
N VAL A 79 -13.62 -2.29 11.68
CA VAL A 79 -12.39 -1.51 11.86
C VAL A 79 -11.56 -1.50 10.56
N ALA A 80 -11.19 -0.31 10.09
CA ALA A 80 -10.30 -0.11 8.95
C ALA A 80 -8.85 -0.36 9.34
N VAL A 81 -8.26 -1.46 8.88
CA VAL A 81 -6.86 -1.79 9.21
C VAL A 81 -5.95 -1.44 8.05
N VAL A 82 -4.98 -0.56 8.30
CA VAL A 82 -4.01 -0.09 7.31
C VAL A 82 -2.60 -0.21 7.86
N ILE A 83 -1.81 -1.11 7.28
CA ILE A 83 -0.39 -1.25 7.65
C ILE A 83 0.41 -0.28 6.78
N GLY A 84 0.37 0.98 7.19
CA GLY A 84 0.95 2.11 6.47
C GLY A 84 0.51 3.43 7.08
N THR A 85 0.57 4.48 6.29
CA THR A 85 0.21 5.84 6.72
C THR A 85 -1.17 6.23 6.19
N ILE A 86 -1.97 6.86 7.03
CA ILE A 86 -3.23 7.49 6.65
C ILE A 86 -3.03 8.99 6.50
N THR A 87 -3.33 9.49 5.31
CA THR A 87 -3.15 10.89 4.93
C THR A 87 -4.49 11.59 4.77
N ASP A 88 -4.52 12.87 5.11
CA ASP A 88 -5.69 13.72 4.91
C ASP A 88 -6.02 13.88 3.41
N ASP A 89 -7.28 14.17 3.12
CA ASP A 89 -7.76 14.54 1.79
C ASP A 89 -8.69 15.74 1.92
N PRO A 90 -8.27 16.96 1.56
CA PRO A 90 -9.07 18.17 1.75
C PRO A 90 -10.30 18.22 0.83
N ARG A 91 -10.36 17.37 -0.20
CA ARG A 91 -11.44 17.37 -1.19
C ARG A 91 -12.74 16.75 -0.68
N ILE A 92 -12.66 15.93 0.37
CA ILE A 92 -13.85 15.40 1.04
C ILE A 92 -14.19 16.34 2.20
N PHE A 93 -15.44 16.78 2.31
CA PHE A 93 -15.86 17.65 3.41
C PHE A 93 -16.34 16.85 4.61
N THR A 94 -17.27 15.92 4.37
CA THR A 94 -17.90 15.09 5.42
C THR A 94 -17.19 13.75 5.57
N ILE A 95 -16.77 13.44 6.80
CA ILE A 95 -16.18 12.15 7.15
C ILE A 95 -17.20 11.42 8.03
N PRO A 96 -17.60 10.18 7.68
CA PRO A 96 -18.45 9.38 8.55
C PRO A 96 -17.67 8.90 9.78
N LYS A 97 -18.38 8.56 10.86
CA LYS A 97 -17.79 7.90 12.04
C LYS A 97 -17.14 6.58 11.62
N ILE A 98 -15.82 6.50 11.74
CA ILE A 98 -15.02 5.34 11.33
C ILE A 98 -14.05 4.94 12.44
N LYS A 99 -13.90 3.64 12.66
CA LYS A 99 -12.85 3.07 13.50
C LYS A 99 -11.68 2.67 12.62
N VAL A 100 -10.50 3.18 12.93
CA VAL A 100 -9.34 3.06 12.04
C VAL A 100 -8.12 2.62 12.84
N CYS A 101 -7.38 1.65 12.32
CA CYS A 101 -6.11 1.19 12.88
C CYS A 101 -4.99 1.37 11.85
N ALA A 102 -3.90 2.04 12.23
CA ALA A 102 -2.76 2.25 11.35
C ALA A 102 -1.42 2.36 12.07
N LEU A 103 -0.32 2.25 11.31
CA LEU A 103 1.03 2.53 11.84
C LEU A 103 1.25 4.02 12.08
N ARG A 104 0.74 4.87 11.20
CA ARG A 104 0.83 6.32 11.33
C ARG A 104 -0.41 6.98 10.76
N VAL A 105 -0.92 7.99 11.46
CA VAL A 105 -1.97 8.89 10.96
C VAL A 105 -1.41 10.30 10.97
N THR A 106 -1.54 11.03 9.86
CA THR A 106 -1.14 12.44 9.81
C THR A 106 -2.00 13.30 10.76
N ALA A 107 -1.45 14.38 11.32
CA ALA A 107 -2.14 15.20 12.32
C ALA A 107 -3.54 15.65 11.86
N LYS A 108 -3.61 16.33 10.70
CA LYS A 108 -4.89 16.75 10.11
C LYS A 108 -5.88 15.58 9.90
N ALA A 109 -5.39 14.42 9.49
CA ALA A 109 -6.25 13.26 9.31
C ALA A 109 -6.80 12.74 10.64
N ARG A 110 -5.96 12.72 11.68
CA ARG A 110 -6.34 12.32 13.04
C ARG A 110 -7.42 13.26 13.58
N ASP A 111 -7.20 14.58 13.51
CA ASP A 111 -8.12 15.59 14.03
C ASP A 111 -9.49 15.49 13.38
N ARG A 112 -9.52 15.29 12.06
CA ARG A 112 -10.78 15.16 11.31
C ARG A 112 -11.52 13.86 11.60
N ILE A 113 -10.82 12.75 11.84
CA ILE A 113 -11.45 11.48 12.24
C ILE A 113 -12.03 11.61 13.65
N LEU A 114 -11.29 12.20 14.58
CA LEU A 114 -11.73 12.39 15.96
C LEU A 114 -12.91 13.37 16.04
N ARG A 115 -12.88 14.47 15.28
CA ARG A 115 -13.99 15.43 15.17
C ARG A 115 -15.27 14.79 14.63
N ALA A 116 -15.15 13.81 13.75
CA ALA A 116 -16.28 13.02 13.25
C ALA A 116 -16.77 11.95 14.25
N GLY A 117 -16.22 11.92 15.47
CA GLY A 117 -16.54 10.92 16.51
C GLY A 117 -15.97 9.53 16.20
N GLY A 118 -14.99 9.43 15.30
CA GLY A 118 -14.27 8.20 14.98
C GLY A 118 -13.18 7.87 15.98
N GLU A 119 -12.61 6.67 15.85
CA GLU A 119 -11.55 6.17 16.74
C GLU A 119 -10.29 5.87 15.93
N VAL A 120 -9.12 6.25 16.46
CA VAL A 120 -7.82 5.95 15.87
C VAL A 120 -7.05 5.03 16.81
N LEU A 121 -6.88 3.77 16.39
CA LEU A 121 -6.24 2.70 17.15
C LEU A 121 -4.83 2.41 16.64
N THR A 122 -3.97 1.96 17.54
CA THR A 122 -2.70 1.33 17.20
C THR A 122 -2.88 -0.17 16.92
N LEU A 123 -1.83 -0.82 16.39
CA LEU A 123 -1.90 -2.25 16.04
C LEU A 123 -1.86 -3.15 17.29
N ASP A 124 -1.18 -2.73 18.34
CA ASP A 124 -1.19 -3.37 19.66
C ASP A 124 -2.58 -3.31 20.32
N GLN A 125 -3.24 -2.15 20.30
CA GLN A 125 -4.63 -2.02 20.76
C GLN A 125 -5.57 -2.90 19.93
N LEU A 126 -5.40 -2.94 18.61
CA LEU A 126 -6.19 -3.82 17.74
C LEU A 126 -5.97 -5.31 18.09
N ALA A 127 -4.74 -5.70 18.43
CA ALA A 127 -4.43 -7.08 18.80
C ALA A 127 -5.14 -7.49 20.11
N LEU A 128 -5.32 -6.57 21.05
CA LEU A 128 -6.10 -6.80 22.27
C LEU A 128 -7.61 -6.91 21.98
N LEU A 129 -8.15 -5.98 21.18
CA LEU A 129 -9.57 -5.93 20.84
C LEU A 129 -10.01 -7.09 19.94
N SER A 130 -9.16 -7.50 19.02
CA SER A 130 -9.51 -8.47 17.96
C SER A 130 -8.30 -9.32 17.60
N PRO A 131 -7.85 -10.23 18.49
CA PRO A 131 -6.63 -11.03 18.30
C PRO A 131 -6.70 -11.94 17.07
N ARG A 132 -7.91 -12.31 16.63
CA ARG A 132 -8.15 -13.08 15.39
C ARG A 132 -8.44 -12.22 14.16
N GLY A 133 -8.54 -10.89 14.30
CA GLY A 133 -8.91 -9.97 13.21
C GLY A 133 -10.39 -9.97 12.85
N GLN A 134 -11.27 -10.36 13.78
CA GLN A 134 -12.73 -10.32 13.60
C GLN A 134 -13.21 -8.88 13.36
N ASN A 135 -14.26 -8.70 12.54
CA ASN A 135 -14.82 -7.38 12.23
C ASN A 135 -13.80 -6.34 11.73
N THR A 136 -12.73 -6.80 11.05
CA THR A 136 -11.75 -5.91 10.43
C THR A 136 -11.86 -5.92 8.91
N VAL A 137 -11.50 -4.80 8.28
CA VAL A 137 -11.31 -4.68 6.84
C VAL A 137 -9.87 -4.25 6.57
N LEU A 138 -9.09 -5.16 6.01
CA LEU A 138 -7.69 -4.90 5.71
C LEU A 138 -7.55 -4.16 4.37
N LEU A 139 -7.11 -2.90 4.42
CA LEU A 139 -6.99 -2.03 3.25
C LEU A 139 -5.52 -1.78 2.87
N SER A 140 -5.30 -1.32 1.64
CA SER A 140 -3.99 -0.89 1.14
C SER A 140 -4.16 0.33 0.24
N GLY A 141 -3.20 1.24 0.29
CA GLY A 141 -3.06 2.30 -0.70
C GLY A 141 -2.75 1.76 -2.10
N PRO A 142 -2.89 2.60 -3.15
CA PRO A 142 -2.59 2.21 -4.52
C PRO A 142 -1.08 2.06 -4.75
N ARG A 143 -0.60 0.82 -4.90
CA ARG A 143 0.84 0.54 -5.09
C ARG A 143 1.40 1.10 -6.40
N LYS A 144 0.64 1.00 -7.48
CA LYS A 144 1.01 1.50 -8.82
C LYS A 144 0.73 3.00 -9.02
N GLY A 145 0.37 3.73 -7.96
CA GLY A 145 0.08 5.17 -8.05
C GLY A 145 1.31 6.08 -8.16
N ARG A 146 2.53 5.53 -8.10
CA ARG A 146 3.79 6.30 -8.16
C ARG A 146 4.18 6.60 -9.61
N GLU A 147 4.86 7.73 -9.81
CA GLU A 147 5.38 8.13 -11.11
C GLU A 147 6.33 7.10 -11.74
N ALA A 148 7.16 6.42 -10.94
CA ALA A 148 8.04 5.35 -11.43
C ALA A 148 7.30 4.29 -12.26
N TYR A 149 6.06 3.94 -11.89
CA TYR A 149 5.27 2.95 -12.64
C TYR A 149 4.77 3.47 -13.99
N ARG A 150 4.77 4.79 -14.23
CA ARG A 150 4.43 5.36 -15.54
C ARG A 150 5.55 5.19 -16.56
N HIS A 151 6.78 4.98 -16.09
CA HIS A 151 7.96 4.74 -16.92
C HIS A 151 8.24 3.24 -17.13
N PHE A 152 7.50 2.38 -16.44
CA PHE A 152 7.60 0.94 -16.63
C PHE A 152 6.61 0.47 -17.68
N GLY A 153 6.99 -0.56 -18.44
CA GLY A 153 6.19 -1.13 -19.50
C GLY A 153 7.01 -1.31 -20.78
N PRO A 154 6.34 -1.56 -21.92
CA PRO A 154 6.97 -1.55 -23.23
C PRO A 154 7.71 -0.24 -23.48
N ALA A 155 8.77 -0.25 -24.28
CA ALA A 155 9.55 0.95 -24.52
C ALA A 155 8.66 2.08 -25.10
N PRO A 156 8.90 3.36 -24.77
CA PRO A 156 8.06 4.49 -25.20
C PRO A 156 7.93 4.68 -26.72
N GLY A 157 8.76 4.02 -27.52
CA GLY A 157 8.77 4.09 -28.99
C GLY A 157 8.15 2.87 -29.67
N VAL A 158 7.62 1.89 -28.93
CA VAL A 158 6.93 0.74 -29.53
C VAL A 158 5.49 1.14 -29.90
N PRO A 159 4.93 0.64 -31.03
CA PRO A 159 3.53 0.91 -31.37
C PRO A 159 2.57 0.61 -30.22
N HIS A 160 1.56 1.46 -30.04
CA HIS A 160 0.56 1.37 -28.97
C HIS A 160 1.11 1.44 -27.52
N SER A 161 2.40 1.81 -27.35
CA SER A 161 2.98 2.04 -26.03
C SER A 161 2.66 3.45 -25.52
N HIS A 162 2.12 3.52 -24.30
CA HIS A 162 1.86 4.78 -23.60
C HIS A 162 2.83 5.03 -22.43
N THR A 163 3.96 4.29 -22.40
CA THR A 163 4.99 4.46 -21.36
C THR A 163 5.58 5.86 -21.43
N LYS A 164 5.62 6.55 -20.29
CA LYS A 164 6.18 7.89 -20.19
C LYS A 164 7.71 7.83 -20.43
N PRO A 165 8.28 8.59 -21.39
CA PRO A 165 9.73 8.66 -21.55
C PRO A 165 10.38 9.44 -20.40
N TYR A 166 11.67 9.18 -20.15
CA TYR A 166 12.48 9.98 -19.23
C TYR A 166 13.03 11.18 -19.98
N VAL A 167 12.47 12.36 -19.71
CA VAL A 167 12.88 13.62 -20.34
C VAL A 167 13.26 14.62 -19.26
N ARG A 168 14.36 15.36 -19.45
CA ARG A 168 14.85 16.36 -18.48
C ARG A 168 13.83 17.50 -18.24
N SER A 169 13.17 17.94 -19.30
CA SER A 169 12.16 19.01 -19.25
C SER A 169 11.00 18.70 -20.19
N LYS A 170 9.81 19.22 -19.89
CA LYS A 170 8.61 19.02 -20.70
C LYS A 170 8.29 20.31 -21.46
N GLY A 171 8.24 20.26 -22.79
CA GLY A 171 7.93 21.42 -23.62
C GLY A 171 7.88 21.09 -25.11
N ARG A 172 7.59 22.10 -25.95
CA ARG A 172 7.47 21.92 -27.42
C ARG A 172 8.73 21.32 -28.05
N LYS A 173 9.91 21.73 -27.56
CA LYS A 173 11.23 21.35 -28.09
C LYS A 173 11.77 20.03 -27.53
N PHE A 174 11.08 19.36 -26.61
CA PHE A 174 11.57 18.15 -25.94
C PHE A 174 10.74 16.92 -26.35
N GLU A 175 11.37 16.01 -27.11
CA GLU A 175 10.81 14.70 -27.52
C GLU A 175 9.38 14.73 -28.12
N ARG A 176 9.10 15.71 -28.98
CA ARG A 176 7.81 15.85 -29.70
C ARG A 176 7.92 15.84 -31.23
N ALA A 177 9.11 15.58 -31.76
CA ALA A 177 9.41 15.64 -33.19
C ALA A 177 9.23 14.27 -33.87
N ARG A 178 10.29 13.74 -34.49
CA ARG A 178 10.29 12.44 -35.19
C ARG A 178 9.85 11.30 -34.26
N GLY A 179 9.00 10.41 -34.76
CA GLY A 179 8.47 9.27 -34.01
C GLY A 179 7.25 9.56 -33.13
N ARG A 180 6.83 10.83 -33.02
CA ARG A 180 5.63 11.24 -32.26
C ARG A 180 4.52 11.85 -33.13
N ARG A 181 4.83 12.25 -34.36
CA ARG A 181 3.90 12.93 -35.28
C ARG A 181 4.13 12.44 -36.71
N ALA A 182 3.04 12.16 -37.44
CA ALA A 182 3.11 11.65 -38.81
C ALA A 182 3.83 12.62 -39.75
N SER A 183 3.68 13.93 -39.53
CA SER A 183 4.33 15.00 -40.31
C SER A 183 5.87 15.02 -40.27
N ARG A 184 6.52 14.25 -39.38
CA ARG A 184 7.98 14.27 -39.19
C ARG A 184 8.51 12.82 -39.21
N GLY A 185 8.58 12.25 -40.41
CA GLY A 185 9.14 10.91 -40.65
C GLY A 185 8.13 9.79 -40.38
N TYR A 186 7.73 9.59 -39.12
CA TYR A 186 6.76 8.55 -38.75
C TYR A 186 6.13 8.83 -37.37
N LYS A 187 5.04 8.13 -37.07
CA LYS A 187 4.40 8.09 -35.74
C LYS A 187 4.15 6.64 -35.35
N ASN A 188 4.65 6.27 -34.17
CA ASN A 188 4.35 4.99 -33.53
C ASN A 188 3.15 5.10 -32.59
#